data_AF-A0A2N5EHE1-F1
#
_entry.id   AF-A0A2N5EHE1-F1
#
_cell.length_a   1.000
_cell.length_b   1.000
_cell.length_c   1.000
_cell.angle_alpha   90.00
_cell.angle_beta   90.00
_cell.angle_gamma   90.00
#
_symmetry.space_group_name_H-M   'P 1'
#
loop_
_entity.id
_entity.type
_entity.pdbx_description
1 polymer ?
#
loop_
_entity_poly.entity_id
_entity_poly.type
_entity_poly.pdbx_seq_one_letter_code
_entity_poly.pdbx_strand_id
1 'polypeptide(L)'
;NPVPRGWHTPPGRDSVRVRSMDWDSARQAYTFTTEEEQPVTIIWTPDHSGVHVPTNTGNQHRPILPDPVMVNPLPDNTGIRATTSPAPDETSFADYILILPVADIPPIYIYLSKPPVEFLEVELYSDFKRRSRQGAYEADHMPSRAAVEVYLSELYPDAAPKDISKLSDDVAAIIIPKEVHQKLSETYGGRNTPAQINLDSRNLRAALDRNMDVIKPALKEHGATESQIEAARKKMHKLNSEMGLYK
;
A
#
# COMPACT_ATOMS: atom_id res chain seq x y z
N ASN A 1 23.52 8.63 -16.68
CA ASN A 1 22.72 9.80 -16.27
C ASN A 1 22.18 9.58 -14.87
N PRO A 2 22.22 10.57 -13.98
CA PRO A 2 21.64 10.46 -12.64
C PRO A 2 20.12 10.25 -12.73
N VAL A 3 19.59 9.30 -11.96
CA VAL A 3 18.14 9.06 -11.85
C VAL A 3 17.60 10.05 -10.81
N PRO A 4 16.63 10.92 -11.15
CA PRO A 4 16.02 11.83 -10.21
C PRO A 4 15.39 11.11 -9.02
N ARG A 5 15.49 11.67 -7.81
CA ARG A 5 14.90 11.13 -6.58
C ARG A 5 14.01 12.18 -5.92
N GLY A 6 12.88 11.73 -5.38
CA GLY A 6 11.95 12.57 -4.63
C GLY A 6 11.92 12.19 -3.15
N TRP A 7 11.74 13.19 -2.28
CA TRP A 7 11.57 12.99 -0.83
C TRP A 7 10.46 13.88 -0.30
N HIS A 8 9.69 13.36 0.65
CA HIS A 8 8.80 14.22 1.45
C HIS A 8 9.63 15.13 2.36
N THR A 9 9.14 16.34 2.61
CA THR A 9 9.77 17.28 3.55
C THR A 9 9.15 17.14 4.95
N PRO A 10 9.94 17.11 6.04
CA PRO A 10 11.40 17.20 6.06
C PRO A 10 12.07 15.91 5.54
N PRO A 11 13.24 16.03 4.87
CA PRO A 11 13.96 14.88 4.30
C PRO A 11 14.22 13.78 5.34
N GLY A 12 14.10 12.52 4.91
CA GLY A 12 14.39 11.34 5.75
C GLY A 12 13.17 10.65 6.36
N ARG A 13 11.95 11.11 6.07
CA ARG A 13 10.72 10.44 6.52
C ARG A 13 10.18 9.40 5.53
N ASP A 14 10.19 9.69 4.23
CA ASP A 14 9.77 8.79 3.17
C ASP A 14 10.25 9.29 1.79
N SER A 15 10.43 8.40 0.82
CA SER A 15 10.77 8.73 -0.58
C SER A 15 9.54 8.73 -1.49
N VAL A 16 9.53 9.62 -2.48
CA VAL A 16 8.50 9.68 -3.53
C VAL A 16 9.03 9.04 -4.81
N ARG A 17 8.22 8.20 -5.45
CA ARG A 17 8.57 7.58 -6.74
C ARG A 17 8.63 8.65 -7.82
N VAL A 18 9.74 8.70 -8.56
CA VAL A 18 9.88 9.59 -9.72
C VAL A 18 9.76 8.77 -11.00
N ARG A 19 8.89 9.19 -11.92
CA ARG A 19 8.62 8.50 -13.18
C ARG A 19 8.55 9.48 -14.34
N SER A 20 9.12 9.11 -15.48
CA SER A 20 8.91 9.86 -16.73
C SER A 20 7.62 9.40 -17.39
N MET A 21 6.89 10.34 -18.00
CA MET A 21 5.76 9.99 -18.87
C MET A 21 6.27 9.65 -20.27
N ASP A 22 5.63 8.68 -20.91
CA ASP A 22 5.97 8.20 -22.25
C ASP A 22 4.99 8.72 -23.29
N TRP A 23 5.49 9.09 -24.47
CA TRP A 23 4.64 9.50 -25.59
C TRP A 23 3.89 8.29 -26.17
N ASP A 24 2.56 8.35 -26.14
CA ASP A 24 1.69 7.39 -26.81
C ASP A 24 1.19 7.98 -28.13
N SER A 25 1.76 7.48 -29.24
CA SER A 25 1.38 7.89 -30.59
C SER A 25 -0.07 7.57 -30.99
N ALA A 26 -0.71 6.57 -30.39
CA ALA A 26 -2.10 6.26 -30.68
C ALA A 26 -3.04 7.27 -30.02
N ARG A 27 -2.68 7.73 -28.82
CA ARG A 27 -3.45 8.73 -28.05
C ARG A 27 -3.04 10.17 -28.34
N GLN A 28 -1.93 10.38 -29.04
CA GLN A 28 -1.32 11.70 -29.27
C GLN A 28 -1.11 12.46 -27.94
N ALA A 29 -0.67 11.73 -26.90
CA ALA A 29 -0.55 12.25 -25.56
C ALA A 29 0.60 11.58 -24.80
N TYR A 30 1.10 12.24 -23.76
CA TYR A 30 1.99 11.62 -22.79
C TYR A 30 1.17 10.79 -21.81
N THR A 31 1.66 9.60 -21.48
CA THR A 31 0.98 8.67 -20.59
C THR A 31 1.89 8.15 -19.51
N PHE A 32 1.32 7.88 -18.35
CA PHE A 32 1.96 7.14 -17.28
C PHE A 32 0.91 6.24 -16.63
N THR A 33 1.24 4.96 -16.45
CA THR A 33 0.38 4.01 -15.75
C THR A 33 1.01 3.69 -14.40
N THR A 34 0.22 3.84 -13.34
CA THR A 34 0.70 3.65 -11.99
C THR A 34 1.00 2.17 -11.69
N GLU A 35 1.80 1.91 -10.66
CA GLU A 35 2.37 0.59 -10.35
C GLU A 35 1.54 -0.19 -9.32
N GLU A 36 0.41 0.33 -8.88
CA GLU A 36 -0.52 -0.33 -7.96
C GLU A 36 -1.30 -1.46 -8.67
N GLU A 37 -1.83 -2.42 -7.91
CA GLU A 37 -2.61 -3.55 -8.45
C GLU A 37 -3.83 -3.14 -9.28
N GLN A 38 -4.42 -1.99 -8.94
CA GLN A 38 -5.46 -1.33 -9.73
C GLN A 38 -4.83 -0.12 -10.41
N PRO A 39 -4.16 -0.31 -11.57
CA PRO A 39 -3.39 0.74 -12.20
C PRO A 39 -4.30 1.85 -12.74
N VAL A 40 -3.90 3.09 -12.51
CA VAL A 40 -4.54 4.27 -13.11
C VAL A 40 -3.63 4.80 -14.21
N THR A 41 -4.16 4.97 -15.41
CA THR A 41 -3.44 5.64 -16.50
C THR A 41 -3.72 7.13 -16.48
N ILE A 42 -2.67 7.92 -16.29
CA ILE A 42 -2.69 9.37 -16.38
C ILE A 42 -2.32 9.74 -17.81
N ILE A 43 -3.16 10.57 -18.43
CA ILE A 43 -2.97 11.07 -19.79
C ILE A 43 -2.79 12.57 -19.71
N TRP A 44 -1.67 13.04 -20.24
CA TRP A 44 -1.37 14.45 -20.41
C TRP A 44 -1.34 14.79 -21.90
N THR A 45 -2.31 15.57 -22.36
CA THR A 45 -2.35 16.05 -23.74
C THR A 45 -1.71 17.42 -23.78
N PRO A 46 -0.59 17.62 -24.50
CA PRO A 46 0.00 18.94 -24.62
C PRO A 46 -0.95 19.86 -25.41
N ASP A 47 -1.14 21.09 -24.94
CA ASP A 47 -2.03 22.05 -25.59
C ASP A 47 -1.40 22.56 -26.89
N HIS A 48 -1.65 21.84 -27.97
CA HIS A 48 -1.33 22.29 -29.31
C HIS A 48 -2.55 22.01 -30.20
N SER A 49 -3.14 23.10 -30.71
CA SER A 49 -4.19 23.16 -31.74
C SER A 49 -5.61 22.84 -31.27
N GLY A 50 -6.47 23.87 -31.16
CA GLY A 50 -7.92 23.89 -31.51
C GLY A 50 -8.82 22.66 -31.34
N VAL A 51 -8.46 21.66 -30.54
CA VAL A 51 -9.16 20.40 -30.38
C VAL A 51 -10.18 20.57 -29.26
N HIS A 52 -11.43 20.24 -29.57
CA HIS A 52 -12.52 20.21 -28.60
C HIS A 52 -12.25 19.09 -27.57
N VAL A 53 -11.63 19.45 -26.46
CA VAL A 53 -11.46 18.56 -25.30
C VAL A 53 -12.84 18.17 -24.76
N PRO A 54 -13.08 16.88 -24.42
CA PRO A 54 -14.24 16.49 -23.64
C PRO A 54 -14.21 17.25 -22.30
N THR A 55 -15.32 17.85 -21.90
CA THR A 55 -15.44 18.66 -20.67
C THR A 55 -15.17 17.88 -19.39
N ASN A 56 -15.06 16.55 -19.46
CA ASN A 56 -14.80 15.67 -18.33
C ASN A 56 -14.11 14.37 -18.80
N THR A 57 -12.83 14.20 -18.45
CA THR A 57 -12.08 12.93 -18.56
C THR A 57 -11.85 12.28 -17.19
N GLY A 58 -12.49 12.81 -16.14
CA GLY A 58 -12.42 12.28 -14.79
C GLY A 58 -13.32 11.07 -14.58
N ASN A 59 -13.02 10.33 -13.51
CA ASN A 59 -13.80 9.17 -13.06
C ASN A 59 -15.28 9.59 -12.91
N GLN A 60 -16.24 8.82 -13.46
CA GLN A 60 -17.66 9.20 -13.42
C GLN A 60 -18.30 9.09 -12.02
N HIS A 61 -17.55 8.59 -11.04
CA HIS A 61 -17.94 8.67 -9.64
C HIS A 61 -17.67 10.07 -9.12
N ARG A 62 -18.72 10.79 -8.69
CA ARG A 62 -18.59 12.12 -8.06
C ARG A 62 -17.68 12.01 -6.83
N PRO A 63 -16.47 12.59 -6.86
CA PRO A 63 -15.71 12.80 -5.63
C PRO A 63 -16.41 13.91 -4.85
N ILE A 64 -16.55 13.76 -3.54
CA ILE A 64 -16.88 14.89 -2.67
C ILE A 64 -15.61 15.75 -2.64
N LEU A 65 -15.58 16.81 -3.44
CA LEU A 65 -14.45 17.73 -3.50
C LEU A 65 -14.56 18.72 -2.33
N PRO A 66 -13.54 18.85 -1.46
CA PRO A 66 -13.43 20.01 -0.58
C PRO A 66 -13.14 21.28 -1.40
N ASP A 67 -13.41 22.45 -0.80
CA ASP A 67 -13.35 23.76 -1.47
C ASP A 67 -12.05 23.99 -2.26
N PRO A 68 -12.11 24.63 -3.44
CA PRO A 68 -10.95 24.87 -4.28
C PRO A 68 -9.93 25.78 -3.60
N VAL A 69 -8.71 25.27 -3.41
CA VAL A 69 -7.56 26.05 -2.94
C VAL A 69 -6.92 26.77 -4.13
N MET A 70 -6.94 28.09 -4.09
CA MET A 70 -6.24 28.94 -5.07
C MET A 70 -4.71 28.79 -4.90
N VAL A 71 -4.02 28.39 -5.97
CA VAL A 71 -2.54 28.30 -6.00
C VAL A 71 -1.95 29.52 -6.69
N ASN A 72 -1.06 30.23 -5.99
CA ASN A 72 -0.22 31.29 -6.54
C ASN A 72 1.05 30.69 -7.18
N PRO A 73 1.59 31.27 -8.26
CA PRO A 73 2.86 30.84 -8.83
C PRO A 73 4.01 31.04 -7.82
N LEU A 74 4.83 30.01 -7.63
CA LEU A 74 5.99 30.04 -6.74
C LEU A 74 7.24 30.63 -7.44
N PRO A 75 8.17 31.25 -6.67
CA PRO A 75 9.34 31.93 -7.20
C PRO A 75 10.51 31.00 -7.55
N ASP A 76 11.40 31.53 -8.39
CA ASP A 76 12.65 30.93 -8.87
C ASP A 76 13.61 30.57 -7.72
N ASN A 77 13.57 29.32 -7.27
CA ASN A 77 14.67 28.72 -6.53
C ASN A 77 14.90 27.30 -7.05
N THR A 78 16.16 26.91 -7.15
CA THR A 78 16.69 25.70 -7.81
C THR A 78 16.28 24.36 -7.17
N GLY A 79 15.32 24.37 -6.24
CA GLY A 79 14.59 23.18 -5.80
C GLY A 79 13.16 23.24 -6.32
N ILE A 80 12.81 22.40 -7.28
CA ILE A 80 11.43 22.28 -7.76
C ILE A 80 10.60 21.72 -6.59
N ARG A 81 9.83 22.60 -5.96
CA ARG A 81 8.97 22.27 -4.82
C ARG A 81 7.54 22.10 -5.32
N ALA A 82 7.03 20.89 -5.27
CA ALA A 82 5.60 20.64 -5.44
C ALA A 82 4.81 21.22 -4.27
N THR A 83 3.71 21.92 -4.56
CA THR A 83 2.92 22.70 -3.59
C THR A 83 1.71 21.98 -3.01
N THR A 84 1.42 20.77 -3.46
CA THR A 84 0.18 20.08 -3.07
C THR A 84 0.49 18.97 -2.07
N SER A 85 0.33 19.27 -0.78
CA SER A 85 0.17 18.23 0.23
C SER A 85 -1.22 17.59 0.05
N PRO A 86 -1.37 16.27 0.24
CA PRO A 86 -2.68 15.65 0.34
C PRO A 86 -3.55 16.35 1.38
N ALA A 87 -4.86 16.33 1.20
CA ALA A 87 -5.79 16.85 2.21
C ALA A 87 -5.45 16.22 3.59
N PRO A 88 -5.54 16.96 4.70
CA PRO A 88 -5.11 16.49 6.02
C PRO A 88 -5.71 15.14 6.44
N ASP A 89 -6.90 14.82 5.93
CA ASP A 89 -7.64 13.60 6.25
C ASP A 89 -7.24 12.40 5.35
N GLU A 90 -6.56 12.66 4.23
CA GLU A 90 -6.11 11.64 3.30
C GLU A 90 -4.79 11.02 3.77
N THR A 91 -4.90 10.02 4.64
CA THR A 91 -3.76 9.19 5.09
C THR A 91 -3.46 8.02 4.14
N SER A 92 -4.27 7.87 3.09
CA SER A 92 -4.37 6.68 2.27
C SER A 92 -4.17 6.96 0.77
N PHE A 93 -2.95 7.20 0.34
CA PHE A 93 -2.64 7.57 -1.04
C PHE A 93 -1.36 6.91 -1.58
N ALA A 94 -1.31 6.82 -2.90
CA ALA A 94 -0.13 6.53 -3.70
C ALA A 94 0.36 7.83 -4.35
N ASP A 95 1.64 8.13 -4.22
CA ASP A 95 2.21 9.38 -4.73
C ASP A 95 3.38 9.16 -5.70
N TYR A 96 3.50 10.12 -6.61
CA TYR A 96 4.51 10.15 -7.66
C TYR A 96 4.95 11.58 -7.98
N ILE A 97 6.18 11.73 -8.44
CA ILE A 97 6.64 12.89 -9.20
C ILE A 97 6.75 12.46 -10.66
N LEU A 98 5.94 13.06 -11.52
CA LEU A 98 5.95 12.80 -12.95
C LEU A 98 6.83 13.81 -13.69
N ILE A 99 7.77 13.31 -14.50
CA ILE A 99 8.62 14.09 -15.38
C ILE A 99 8.01 14.03 -16.78
N LEU A 100 7.55 15.19 -17.27
CA LEU A 100 7.15 15.32 -18.67
C LEU A 100 8.39 15.65 -19.50
N PRO A 101 8.70 14.89 -20.56
CA PRO A 101 9.87 15.14 -21.41
C PRO A 101 9.57 16.26 -22.43
N VAL A 102 9.00 17.36 -21.95
CA VAL A 102 8.68 18.57 -22.72
C VAL A 102 9.45 19.73 -22.09
N ALA A 103 10.03 20.60 -22.91
CA ALA A 103 10.74 21.77 -22.42
C ALA A 103 9.81 22.65 -21.57
N ASP A 104 10.38 23.27 -20.54
CA ASP A 104 9.72 24.28 -19.70
C ASP A 104 8.48 23.82 -18.90
N ILE A 105 8.18 22.52 -18.85
CA ILE A 105 7.19 21.95 -17.92
C ILE A 105 7.91 21.39 -16.69
N PRO A 106 7.66 21.94 -15.48
CA PRO A 106 8.25 21.40 -14.26
C PRO A 106 7.65 20.01 -13.92
N PRO A 107 8.40 19.14 -13.23
CA PRO A 107 7.87 17.90 -12.68
C PRO A 107 6.60 18.12 -11.84
N ILE A 108 5.61 17.26 -12.04
CA ILE A 108 4.30 17.35 -11.41
C ILE A 108 4.22 16.32 -10.29
N TYR A 109 3.98 16.77 -9.07
CA TYR A 109 3.62 15.87 -7.98
C TYR A 109 2.13 15.54 -8.06
N ILE A 110 1.84 14.25 -7.96
CA ILE A 110 0.48 13.74 -7.90
C ILE A 110 0.36 12.82 -6.69
N TYR A 111 -0.87 12.75 -6.17
CA TYR A 111 -1.28 11.70 -5.26
C TYR A 111 -2.63 11.18 -5.73
N LEU A 112 -2.84 9.88 -5.54
CA LEU A 112 -4.05 9.18 -5.88
C LEU A 112 -4.50 8.41 -4.66
N SER A 113 -5.77 8.54 -4.28
CA SER A 113 -6.34 7.73 -3.21
C SER A 113 -6.17 6.25 -3.54
N LYS A 114 -5.60 5.45 -2.64
CA LYS A 114 -5.64 4.00 -2.79
C LYS A 114 -7.06 3.51 -2.55
N PRO A 115 -7.53 2.47 -3.27
CA PRO A 115 -8.82 1.87 -2.95
C PRO A 115 -8.84 1.42 -1.48
N PRO A 116 -9.98 1.56 -0.77
CA PRO A 116 -10.11 1.04 0.57
C PRO A 116 -9.90 -0.47 0.57
N VAL A 117 -9.62 -1.04 1.74
CA VAL A 117 -9.50 -2.48 1.85
C VAL A 117 -10.86 -3.18 1.86
N GLU A 118 -10.87 -4.42 1.39
CA GLU A 118 -12.06 -5.27 1.31
C GLU A 118 -11.99 -6.41 2.34
N PHE A 119 -13.15 -6.91 2.76
CA PHE A 119 -13.23 -8.03 3.70
C PHE A 119 -12.62 -9.30 3.10
N LEU A 120 -11.76 -10.00 3.87
CA LEU A 120 -10.96 -11.16 3.46
C LEU A 120 -9.92 -10.89 2.38
N GLU A 121 -9.67 -9.63 2.06
CA GLU A 121 -8.55 -9.28 1.20
C GLU A 121 -7.24 -9.74 1.86
N VAL A 122 -6.35 -10.33 1.06
CA VAL A 122 -5.08 -10.88 1.51
C VAL A 122 -3.99 -10.33 0.62
N GLU A 123 -3.01 -9.67 1.21
CA GLU A 123 -1.77 -9.20 0.57
C GLU A 123 -0.64 -9.20 1.60
N LEU A 124 0.57 -8.78 1.21
CA LEU A 124 1.61 -8.46 2.19
C LEU A 124 1.14 -7.26 3.03
N TYR A 125 1.52 -7.22 4.31
CA TYR A 125 1.11 -6.11 5.17
C TYR A 125 1.59 -4.74 4.65
N SER A 126 2.76 -4.70 4.04
CA SER A 126 3.31 -3.52 3.37
C SER A 126 2.39 -2.95 2.28
N ASP A 127 1.67 -3.79 1.53
CA ASP A 127 0.75 -3.37 0.46
C ASP A 127 -0.51 -2.68 1.00
N PHE A 128 -0.92 -3.05 2.20
CA PHE A 128 -2.03 -2.40 2.87
C PHE A 128 -1.68 -1.06 3.53
N LYS A 129 -0.39 -0.70 3.60
CA LYS A 129 0.01 0.61 4.13
C LYS A 129 -0.62 1.71 3.27
N ARG A 130 -1.17 2.72 3.97
CA ARG A 130 -1.86 3.85 3.36
C ARG A 130 -3.07 3.40 2.52
N ARG A 131 -3.78 2.33 2.92
CA ARG A 131 -5.12 1.99 2.43
C ARG A 131 -6.16 2.23 3.53
N SER A 132 -7.25 2.90 3.20
CA SER A 132 -8.33 3.19 4.14
C SER A 132 -8.93 1.89 4.67
N ARG A 133 -9.06 1.80 5.99
CA ARG A 133 -9.72 0.69 6.68
C ARG A 133 -11.21 0.92 6.92
N GLN A 134 -11.73 2.07 6.45
CA GLN A 134 -13.13 2.44 6.54
C GLN A 134 -13.66 2.51 7.99
N GLY A 135 -12.77 2.55 9.00
CA GLY A 135 -13.12 2.44 10.42
C GLY A 135 -13.64 1.07 10.87
N ALA A 136 -13.82 0.11 9.94
CA ALA A 136 -14.47 -1.17 10.17
C ALA A 136 -13.49 -2.36 10.19
N TYR A 137 -12.33 -2.22 9.55
CA TYR A 137 -11.39 -3.32 9.32
C TYR A 137 -10.02 -3.09 9.95
N GLU A 138 -9.29 -4.17 10.17
CA GLU A 138 -7.86 -4.17 10.52
C GLU A 138 -7.13 -5.24 9.71
N ALA A 139 -5.83 -5.05 9.48
CA ALA A 139 -4.98 -6.05 8.85
C ALA A 139 -4.34 -6.91 9.94
N ASP A 140 -4.60 -8.21 9.87
CA ASP A 140 -4.09 -9.20 10.80
C ASP A 140 -2.96 -9.99 10.13
N HIS A 141 -1.76 -9.96 10.73
CA HIS A 141 -0.60 -10.70 10.21
C HIS A 141 -0.75 -12.17 10.58
N MET A 142 -0.73 -13.07 9.59
CA MET A 142 -0.70 -14.51 9.86
C MET A 142 0.44 -15.19 9.09
N PRO A 143 1.42 -15.79 9.78
CA PRO A 143 1.54 -15.87 11.24
C PRO A 143 1.82 -14.51 11.90
N SER A 144 1.72 -14.44 13.24
CA SER A 144 1.96 -13.19 13.97
C SER A 144 3.30 -12.56 13.61
N ARG A 145 3.32 -11.23 13.43
CA ARG A 145 4.54 -10.46 13.12
C ARG A 145 5.68 -10.76 14.10
N ALA A 146 5.38 -10.88 15.40
CA ALA A 146 6.37 -11.16 16.42
C ALA A 146 7.06 -12.52 16.23
N ALA A 147 6.31 -13.56 15.82
CA ALA A 147 6.89 -14.87 15.50
C ALA A 147 7.82 -14.80 14.28
N VAL A 148 7.43 -14.01 13.28
CA VAL A 148 8.28 -13.78 12.10
C VAL A 148 9.54 -13.01 12.45
N GLU A 149 9.47 -11.99 13.32
CA GLU A 149 10.65 -11.26 13.79
C GLU A 149 11.65 -12.17 14.52
N VAL A 150 11.17 -13.10 15.36
CA VAL A 150 12.03 -14.12 15.99
C VAL A 150 12.65 -15.05 14.95
N TYR A 151 11.85 -15.56 14.01
CA TYR A 151 12.36 -16.42 12.93
C TYR A 151 13.45 -15.72 12.08
N LEU A 152 13.20 -14.49 11.67
CA LEU A 152 14.14 -13.72 10.86
C LEU A 152 15.41 -13.35 11.64
N SER A 153 15.30 -13.08 12.95
CA SER A 153 16.46 -12.81 13.81
C SER A 153 17.36 -14.04 13.97
N GLU A 154 16.78 -15.24 13.99
CA GLU A 154 17.54 -16.50 13.99
C GLU A 154 18.20 -16.78 12.62
N LEU A 155 17.50 -16.45 11.53
CA LEU A 155 18.00 -16.63 10.16
C LEU A 155 19.11 -15.64 9.80
N TYR A 156 19.04 -14.42 10.33
CA TYR A 156 19.98 -13.33 10.06
C TYR A 156 20.52 -12.72 11.38
N PRO A 157 21.40 -13.43 12.11
CA PRO A 157 21.86 -13.00 13.43
C PRO A 157 22.63 -11.67 13.42
N ASP A 158 23.21 -11.29 12.29
CA ASP A 158 23.96 -10.04 12.11
C ASP A 158 23.11 -8.86 11.61
N ALA A 159 21.83 -9.10 11.28
CA ALA A 159 20.96 -8.04 10.77
C ALA A 159 20.54 -7.09 11.90
N ALA A 160 20.49 -5.79 11.60
CA ALA A 160 20.02 -4.81 12.58
C ALA A 160 18.51 -5.00 12.85
N PRO A 161 18.03 -4.72 14.07
CA PRO A 161 16.60 -4.89 14.41
C PRO A 161 15.65 -4.12 13.49
N LYS A 162 16.07 -2.95 12.99
CA LYS A 162 15.31 -2.15 12.02
C LYS A 162 15.12 -2.86 10.68
N ASP A 163 16.07 -3.69 10.27
CA ASP A 163 16.05 -4.38 8.98
C ASP A 163 15.19 -5.65 9.12
N ILE A 164 15.27 -6.35 10.26
CA ILE A 164 14.32 -7.41 10.64
C ILE A 164 12.89 -6.88 10.66
N SER A 165 12.66 -5.72 11.29
CA SER A 165 11.35 -5.07 11.34
C SER A 165 10.81 -4.68 9.95
N LYS A 166 11.67 -4.39 8.99
CA LYS A 166 11.22 -4.11 7.61
C LYS A 166 10.84 -5.40 6.90
N LEU A 167 11.65 -6.45 7.05
CA LEU A 167 11.34 -7.75 6.48
C LEU A 167 10.04 -8.35 7.06
N SER A 168 9.75 -8.09 8.34
CA SER A 168 8.49 -8.52 8.96
C SER A 168 7.27 -7.69 8.53
N ASP A 169 7.44 -6.60 7.77
CA ASP A 169 6.32 -5.92 7.08
C ASP A 169 5.85 -6.70 5.84
N ASP A 170 6.66 -7.60 5.30
CA ASP A 170 6.34 -8.40 4.12
C ASP A 170 5.83 -9.80 4.51
N VAL A 171 5.09 -9.87 5.61
CA VAL A 171 4.32 -11.06 6.01
C VAL A 171 2.91 -10.94 5.45
N ALA A 172 2.34 -12.06 5.01
CA ALA A 172 0.95 -12.08 4.59
C ALA A 172 0.03 -11.58 5.72
N ALA A 173 -0.89 -10.69 5.36
CA ALA A 173 -1.93 -10.22 6.23
C ALA A 173 -3.31 -10.40 5.59
N ILE A 174 -4.32 -10.55 6.42
CA ILE A 174 -5.72 -10.65 6.00
C ILE A 174 -6.52 -9.50 6.60
N ILE A 175 -7.45 -8.97 5.80
CA ILE A 175 -8.36 -7.91 6.23
C ILE A 175 -9.59 -8.51 6.89
N ILE A 176 -9.75 -8.22 8.17
CA ILE A 176 -10.83 -8.76 8.99
C ILE A 176 -11.53 -7.63 9.77
N PRO A 177 -12.79 -7.83 10.22
CA PRO A 177 -13.48 -6.86 11.05
C PRO A 177 -12.67 -6.54 12.30
N LYS A 178 -12.67 -5.26 12.67
CA LYS A 178 -11.94 -4.76 13.84
C LYS A 178 -12.26 -5.55 15.09
N GLU A 179 -13.53 -5.82 15.37
CA GLU A 179 -13.93 -6.64 16.52
C GLU A 179 -13.39 -8.07 16.52
N VAL A 180 -13.26 -8.72 15.35
CA VAL A 180 -12.70 -10.06 15.24
C VAL A 180 -11.21 -10.02 15.59
N HIS A 181 -10.46 -9.11 14.98
CA HIS A 181 -9.04 -8.92 15.28
C HIS A 181 -8.84 -8.63 16.78
N GLN A 182 -9.59 -7.64 17.29
CA GLN A 182 -9.45 -7.15 18.65
C GLN A 182 -9.90 -8.12 19.73
N LYS A 183 -10.85 -9.04 19.48
CA LYS A 183 -11.39 -9.92 20.53
C LYS A 183 -10.87 -11.35 20.43
N LEU A 184 -10.59 -11.84 19.21
CA LEU A 184 -10.36 -13.26 18.98
C LEU A 184 -8.95 -13.56 18.52
N SER A 185 -8.35 -12.68 17.70
CA SER A 185 -7.02 -12.96 17.17
C SER A 185 -5.95 -12.83 18.24
N GLU A 186 -5.08 -13.84 18.32
CA GLU A 186 -3.93 -13.87 19.23
C GLU A 186 -2.79 -12.94 18.76
N THR A 187 -2.83 -12.55 17.49
CA THR A 187 -1.86 -11.63 16.87
C THR A 187 -2.13 -10.17 17.28
N TYR A 188 -3.32 -9.89 17.83
CA TYR A 188 -3.71 -8.55 18.23
C TYR A 188 -2.98 -8.07 19.48
N GLY A 189 -2.41 -6.86 19.40
CA GLY A 189 -2.01 -6.07 20.57
C GLY A 189 -0.99 -6.75 21.50
N GLY A 190 -0.14 -7.64 20.99
CA GLY A 190 0.88 -8.33 21.79
C GLY A 190 0.31 -9.37 22.77
N ARG A 191 -0.90 -9.89 22.52
CA ARG A 191 -1.47 -10.99 23.31
C ARG A 191 -0.69 -12.29 23.18
N ASN A 192 0.03 -12.46 22.08
CA ASN A 192 0.88 -13.61 21.87
C ASN A 192 1.95 -13.68 22.98
N THR A 193 1.98 -14.79 23.72
CA THR A 193 2.93 -14.95 24.83
C THR A 193 4.34 -15.23 24.30
N PRO A 194 5.41 -14.88 25.03
CA PRO A 194 6.77 -15.20 24.60
C PRO A 194 6.99 -16.69 24.29
N ALA A 195 6.34 -17.59 25.03
CA ALA A 195 6.42 -19.03 24.78
C ALA A 195 5.78 -19.42 23.44
N GLN A 196 4.61 -18.85 23.14
CA GLN A 196 3.89 -19.11 21.90
C GLN A 196 4.59 -18.47 20.70
N ILE A 197 5.12 -17.25 20.82
CA ILE A 197 5.97 -16.59 19.80
C ILE A 197 7.16 -17.49 19.43
N ASN A 198 7.89 -18.01 20.42
CA ASN A 198 9.04 -18.89 20.20
C ASN A 198 8.65 -20.26 19.61
N LEU A 199 7.44 -20.74 19.89
CA LEU A 199 6.93 -21.97 19.28
C LEU A 199 6.54 -21.71 17.81
N ASP A 200 5.85 -20.61 17.55
CA ASP A 200 5.38 -20.18 16.23
C ASP A 200 6.55 -19.92 15.29
N SER A 201 7.62 -19.26 15.77
CA SER A 201 8.80 -18.93 14.95
C SER A 201 9.48 -20.16 14.36
N ARG A 202 9.37 -21.32 15.03
CA ARG A 202 9.95 -22.59 14.57
C ARG A 202 9.12 -23.26 13.47
N ASN A 203 7.85 -22.90 13.33
CA ASN A 203 6.96 -23.41 12.30
C ASN A 203 5.88 -22.38 11.94
N LEU A 204 6.30 -21.37 11.19
CA LEU A 204 5.47 -20.27 10.71
C LEU A 204 4.25 -20.74 9.90
N ARG A 205 4.39 -21.84 9.16
CA ARG A 205 3.28 -22.44 8.39
C ARG A 205 2.17 -22.94 9.29
N ALA A 206 2.51 -23.73 10.31
CA ALA A 206 1.53 -24.24 11.27
C ALA A 206 0.95 -23.13 12.15
N ALA A 207 1.74 -22.08 12.44
CA ALA A 207 1.27 -20.90 13.17
C ALA A 207 0.17 -20.16 12.40
N LEU A 208 0.35 -19.93 11.10
CA LEU A 208 -0.70 -19.35 10.24
C LEU A 208 -1.98 -20.17 10.31
N ASP A 209 -1.88 -21.49 10.17
CA ASP A 209 -3.05 -22.36 10.15
C ASP A 209 -3.85 -22.26 11.45
N ARG A 210 -3.16 -22.26 12.61
CA ARG A 210 -3.78 -22.04 13.91
C ARG A 210 -4.42 -20.66 14.03
N ASN A 211 -3.70 -19.60 13.66
CA ASN A 211 -4.24 -18.22 13.76
C ASN A 211 -5.54 -18.09 12.93
N MET A 212 -5.56 -18.66 11.72
CA MET A 212 -6.74 -18.65 10.84
C MET A 212 -7.89 -19.48 11.44
N ASP A 213 -7.59 -20.67 11.98
CA ASP A 213 -8.61 -21.53 12.59
C ASP A 213 -9.30 -20.89 13.80
N VAL A 214 -8.57 -20.10 14.59
CA VAL A 214 -9.10 -19.36 15.74
C VAL A 214 -10.16 -18.35 15.31
N ILE A 215 -9.93 -17.59 14.24
CA ILE A 215 -10.86 -16.53 13.81
C ILE A 215 -11.94 -17.02 12.83
N LYS A 216 -11.73 -18.17 12.20
CA LYS A 216 -12.62 -18.73 11.17
C LYS A 216 -14.11 -18.79 11.55
N PRO A 217 -14.52 -19.22 12.75
CA PRO A 217 -15.94 -19.20 13.14
C PRO A 217 -16.54 -17.79 13.09
N ALA A 218 -15.83 -16.79 13.59
CA ALA A 218 -16.31 -15.42 13.59
C ALA A 218 -16.33 -14.82 12.19
N LEU A 219 -15.36 -15.14 11.32
CA LEU A 219 -15.41 -14.71 9.92
C LEU A 219 -16.70 -15.20 9.22
N LYS A 220 -17.17 -16.41 9.54
CA LYS A 220 -18.45 -16.94 9.01
C LYS A 220 -19.66 -16.17 9.53
N GLU A 221 -19.66 -15.77 10.79
CA GLU A 221 -20.71 -14.91 11.37
C GLU A 221 -20.76 -13.55 10.65
N HIS A 222 -19.62 -13.08 10.15
CA HIS A 222 -19.51 -11.89 9.29
C HIS A 222 -19.79 -12.15 7.79
N GLY A 223 -20.37 -13.31 7.45
CA GLY A 223 -20.83 -13.62 6.09
C GLY A 223 -19.80 -14.29 5.18
N ALA A 224 -18.62 -14.63 5.68
CA ALA A 224 -17.64 -15.39 4.91
C ALA A 224 -18.10 -16.84 4.69
N THR A 225 -17.98 -17.32 3.46
CA THR A 225 -18.12 -18.75 3.19
C THR A 225 -16.84 -19.51 3.56
N GLU A 226 -16.97 -20.81 3.83
CA GLU A 226 -15.84 -21.72 4.01
C GLU A 226 -14.84 -21.61 2.84
N SER A 227 -15.35 -21.58 1.60
CA SER A 227 -14.51 -21.51 0.41
C SER A 227 -13.73 -20.20 0.31
N GLN A 228 -14.28 -19.07 0.75
CA GLN A 228 -13.58 -17.78 0.76
C GLN A 228 -12.46 -17.78 1.80
N ILE A 229 -12.73 -18.32 3.00
CA ILE A 229 -11.72 -18.41 4.08
C ILE A 229 -10.57 -19.32 3.65
N GLU A 230 -10.86 -20.47 3.05
CA GLU A 230 -9.80 -21.38 2.59
C GLU A 230 -9.05 -20.85 1.36
N ALA A 231 -9.70 -20.07 0.50
CA ALA A 231 -9.01 -19.34 -0.57
C ALA A 231 -8.06 -18.28 -0.01
N ALA A 232 -8.50 -17.51 0.99
CA ALA A 232 -7.66 -16.54 1.70
C ALA A 232 -6.46 -17.22 2.37
N ARG A 233 -6.69 -18.31 3.14
CA ARG A 233 -5.63 -19.12 3.75
C ARG A 233 -4.62 -19.62 2.71
N LYS A 234 -5.09 -20.14 1.58
CA LYS A 234 -4.24 -20.59 0.47
C LYS A 234 -3.40 -19.45 -0.12
N LYS A 235 -3.98 -18.26 -0.29
CA LYS A 235 -3.26 -17.07 -0.78
C LYS A 235 -2.19 -16.63 0.22
N MET A 236 -2.48 -16.61 1.53
CA MET A 236 -1.49 -16.26 2.54
C MET A 236 -0.31 -17.25 2.56
N HIS A 237 -0.60 -18.56 2.44
CA HIS A 237 0.46 -19.56 2.31
C HIS A 237 1.34 -19.33 1.08
N LYS A 238 0.74 -18.98 -0.06
CA LYS A 238 1.48 -18.66 -1.29
C LYS A 238 2.41 -17.46 -1.08
N LEU A 239 1.90 -16.35 -0.55
CA LEU A 239 2.69 -15.14 -0.30
C LEU A 239 3.85 -15.40 0.66
N ASN A 240 3.59 -16.06 1.79
CA ASN A 240 4.65 -16.38 2.76
C ASN A 240 5.71 -17.35 2.19
N SER A 241 5.32 -18.27 1.29
CA SER A 241 6.27 -19.07 0.52
C SER A 241 7.14 -18.23 -0.40
N GLU A 242 6.54 -17.29 -1.14
CA GLU A 242 7.26 -16.39 -2.07
C GLU A 242 8.24 -15.47 -1.33
N MET A 243 7.91 -15.10 -0.09
CA MET A 243 8.79 -14.34 0.81
C MET A 243 9.85 -15.17 1.54
N GLY A 244 9.90 -16.50 1.30
CA GLY A 244 10.89 -17.39 1.92
C GLY A 244 10.67 -17.64 3.42
N LEU A 245 9.45 -17.43 3.93
CA LEU A 245 9.10 -17.64 5.34
C LEU A 245 8.80 -19.10 5.67
N TYR A 246 8.60 -19.96 4.66
CA TYR A 246 8.45 -21.40 4.85
C TYR A 246 9.73 -22.13 4.48
N LYS A 247 10.09 -23.12 5.30
CA LYS A 247 11.14 -24.10 5.01
C LYS A 247 10.64 -25.16 4.04
#